data_AF-A0A1C5AW63-F1
#
_entry.id   AF-A0A1C5AW63-F1
#
_cell.length_a   1.000
_cell.length_b   1.000
_cell.length_c   1.000
_cell.angle_alpha   90.00
_cell.angle_beta   90.00
_cell.angle_gamma   90.00
#
_symmetry.space_group_name_H-M   'P 1'
#
loop_
_entity.id
_entity.type
_entity.pdbx_description
1 polymer ?
#
loop_
_entity_poly.entity_id
_entity_poly.type
_entity_poly.pdbx_seq_one_letter_code
_entity_poly.pdbx_strand_id
1 'polypeptide(L)'
;MAAADIRKMAVLRVGDRVEAVPDELIEAMVRFEERFGGLWYPVVGSNGMEYGLAGDAVVHRGPLGLAFTGIVDGDWTWGIDVLADGRTAMGPGRWSYRVIDRTVDQRLESHAMLVTVSGWFHRTFTCYTPRDVVPVVDERRLPRRVPEATGPTESWWLDDDAGVAVQAQLSAWPNDRDVWTIRYFTRAPAQVADANPVVFGATIHETVPALWCTLCSHLVEPGGTCHRPRL
;
A
#
# COMPACT_ATOMS: atom_id res chain seq x y z
N MET A 1 -22.09 2.52 9.41
CA MET A 1 -23.21 3.44 9.12
C MET A 1 -24.17 2.77 8.14
N ALA A 2 -25.49 2.97 8.25
CA ALA A 2 -26.43 2.29 7.35
C ALA A 2 -26.53 2.99 5.99
N ALA A 3 -26.85 2.23 4.93
CA ALA A 3 -26.96 2.77 3.57
C ALA A 3 -27.98 3.92 3.44
N ALA A 4 -29.08 3.87 4.18
CA ALA A 4 -30.08 4.94 4.21
C ALA A 4 -29.53 6.24 4.81
N ASP A 5 -28.68 6.14 5.83
CA ASP A 5 -28.03 7.30 6.46
C ASP A 5 -27.03 7.93 5.49
N ILE A 6 -26.22 7.11 4.80
CA ILE A 6 -25.29 7.59 3.77
C ILE A 6 -26.03 8.36 2.68
N ARG A 7 -27.11 7.80 2.12
CA ARG A 7 -27.91 8.47 1.07
C ARG A 7 -28.48 9.81 1.53
N LYS A 8 -28.81 9.94 2.82
CA LYS A 8 -29.36 11.16 3.41
C LYS A 8 -28.28 12.21 3.74
N MET A 9 -27.11 11.76 4.16
CA MET A 9 -26.03 12.60 4.67
C MET A 9 -24.99 12.97 3.61
N ALA A 10 -24.96 12.24 2.48
CA ALA A 10 -24.01 12.42 1.41
C ALA A 10 -23.98 13.87 0.91
N VAL A 11 -22.82 14.51 1.03
CA VAL A 11 -22.59 15.89 0.57
C VAL A 11 -21.31 16.01 -0.22
N LEU A 12 -21.34 16.76 -1.32
CA LEU A 12 -20.15 17.13 -2.08
C LEU A 12 -19.68 18.50 -1.59
N ARG A 13 -18.46 18.58 -1.07
CA ARG A 13 -17.83 19.85 -0.70
C ARG A 13 -17.04 20.43 -1.87
N VAL A 14 -17.35 21.67 -2.24
CA VAL A 14 -16.65 22.45 -3.28
C VAL A 14 -16.26 23.81 -2.70
N GLY A 15 -15.04 23.91 -2.17
CA GLY A 15 -14.65 25.06 -1.35
C GLY A 15 -15.59 25.17 -0.14
N ASP A 16 -16.21 26.34 0.05
CA ASP A 16 -17.16 26.59 1.14
C ASP A 16 -18.62 26.19 0.81
N ARG A 17 -18.86 25.60 -0.37
CA ARG A 17 -20.20 25.22 -0.84
C ARG A 17 -20.48 23.73 -0.65
N VAL A 18 -21.75 23.43 -0.42
CA VAL A 18 -22.30 22.08 -0.40
C VAL A 18 -23.16 21.87 -1.65
N GLU A 19 -22.87 20.81 -2.38
CA GLU A 19 -23.59 20.39 -3.60
C GLU A 19 -24.11 18.96 -3.45
N ALA A 20 -25.05 18.57 -4.33
CA ALA A 20 -25.56 17.21 -4.40
C ALA A 20 -24.45 16.25 -4.88
N VAL A 21 -24.36 15.09 -4.23
CA VAL A 21 -23.43 14.02 -4.64
C VAL A 21 -24.05 13.24 -5.79
N PRO A 22 -23.29 12.91 -6.85
CA PRO A 22 -23.75 12.00 -7.89
C PRO A 22 -24.11 10.61 -7.32
N ASP A 23 -25.20 10.01 -7.81
CA ASP A 23 -25.68 8.71 -7.34
C ASP A 23 -24.60 7.62 -7.37
N GLU A 24 -23.74 7.63 -8.40
CA GLU A 24 -22.61 6.70 -8.52
C GLU A 24 -21.65 6.73 -7.32
N LEU A 25 -21.40 7.92 -6.75
CA LEU A 25 -20.53 8.11 -5.59
C LEU A 25 -21.24 7.72 -4.30
N ILE A 26 -22.55 7.98 -4.20
CA ILE A 26 -23.36 7.54 -3.08
C ILE A 26 -23.35 6.01 -3.00
N GLU A 27 -23.58 5.33 -4.14
CA GLU A 27 -23.53 3.88 -4.20
C GLU A 27 -22.12 3.32 -3.97
N ALA A 28 -21.06 4.04 -4.36
CA ALA A 28 -19.69 3.67 -4.03
C ALA A 28 -19.43 3.74 -2.51
N MET A 29 -19.87 4.81 -1.84
CA MET A 29 -19.78 4.97 -0.38
C MET A 29 -20.56 3.87 0.36
N VAL A 30 -21.78 3.56 -0.11
CA VAL A 30 -22.60 2.48 0.45
C VAL A 30 -21.89 1.13 0.34
N ARG A 31 -21.43 0.75 -0.87
CA ARG A 31 -20.71 -0.52 -1.07
C ARG A 31 -19.44 -0.59 -0.24
N PHE A 32 -18.71 0.53 -0.13
CA PHE A 32 -17.50 0.61 0.69
C PHE A 32 -17.81 0.37 2.17
N GLU A 33 -18.78 1.11 2.73
CA GLU A 33 -19.14 1.01 4.14
C GLU A 33 -19.72 -0.37 4.48
N GLU A 34 -20.59 -0.93 3.63
CA GLU A 34 -21.18 -2.26 3.87
C GLU A 34 -20.12 -3.38 3.87
N ARG A 35 -19.06 -3.23 3.07
CA ARG A 35 -18.04 -4.27 2.92
C ARG A 35 -16.87 -4.11 3.87
N PHE A 36 -16.44 -2.88 4.12
CA PHE A 36 -15.19 -2.58 4.83
C PHE A 36 -15.40 -1.74 6.10
N GLY A 37 -16.59 -1.17 6.31
CA GLY A 37 -16.87 -0.30 7.44
C GLY A 37 -16.64 -0.99 8.79
N GLY A 38 -15.89 -0.33 9.67
CA GLY A 38 -15.53 -0.83 10.99
C GLY A 38 -14.36 -1.81 11.01
N LEU A 39 -13.75 -2.12 9.85
CA LEU A 39 -12.54 -2.93 9.81
C LEU A 39 -11.36 -2.14 10.37
N TRP A 40 -10.64 -2.75 11.32
CA TRP A 40 -9.41 -2.21 11.87
C TRP A 40 -8.33 -3.29 12.02
N TYR A 41 -7.07 -2.96 11.71
CA TYR A 41 -5.95 -3.87 11.95
C TYR A 41 -4.57 -3.16 12.08
N PRO A 42 -3.62 -3.68 12.89
CA PRO A 42 -2.28 -3.09 13.08
C PRO A 42 -1.20 -3.81 12.26
N VAL A 43 -1.08 -3.49 10.96
CA VAL A 43 -0.10 -4.15 10.07
C VAL A 43 1.28 -3.48 10.07
N VAL A 44 1.35 -2.15 10.12
CA VAL A 44 2.62 -1.40 10.19
C VAL A 44 2.55 -0.37 11.31
N GLY A 45 3.35 -0.56 12.38
CA GLY A 45 3.36 0.33 13.55
C GLY A 45 2.15 0.15 14.48
N SER A 46 2.07 1.00 15.50
CA SER A 46 1.06 0.93 16.58
C SER A 46 -0.30 1.52 16.23
N ASN A 47 -0.37 2.33 15.17
CA ASN A 47 -1.50 3.25 14.96
C ASN A 47 -2.61 2.67 14.07
N GLY A 48 -2.36 1.50 13.48
CA GLY A 48 -3.37 0.72 12.77
C GLY A 48 -3.88 1.33 11.48
N MET A 49 -4.76 0.60 10.84
CA MET A 49 -5.49 0.96 9.63
C MET A 49 -6.97 0.90 9.96
N GLU A 50 -7.72 1.95 9.70
CA GLU A 50 -9.18 1.98 9.89
C GLU A 50 -9.89 2.16 8.56
N TYR A 51 -10.95 1.39 8.34
CA TYR A 51 -11.80 1.45 7.16
C TYR A 51 -13.21 1.81 7.57
N GLY A 52 -13.77 2.82 6.92
CA GLY A 52 -15.12 3.28 7.16
C GLY A 52 -15.24 4.77 6.93
N LEU A 53 -16.48 5.22 6.79
CA LEU A 53 -16.80 6.63 6.63
C LEU A 53 -16.74 7.41 7.95
N ALA A 54 -16.51 6.74 9.08
CA ALA A 54 -16.43 7.36 10.42
C ALA A 54 -17.62 8.28 10.78
N GLY A 55 -18.80 8.03 10.21
CA GLY A 55 -19.99 8.86 10.38
C GLY A 55 -20.07 10.09 9.46
N ASP A 56 -19.08 10.29 8.59
CA ASP A 56 -18.99 11.39 7.63
C ASP A 56 -19.15 10.88 6.18
N ALA A 57 -20.28 11.19 5.55
CA ALA A 57 -20.53 10.91 4.13
C ALA A 57 -20.13 12.11 3.26
N VAL A 58 -18.85 12.49 3.30
CA VAL A 58 -18.35 13.67 2.59
C VAL A 58 -17.57 13.26 1.35
N VAL A 59 -17.99 13.77 0.21
CA VAL A 59 -17.29 13.67 -1.07
C VAL A 59 -16.54 14.97 -1.35
N HIS A 60 -15.36 14.86 -1.93
CA HIS A 60 -14.55 15.99 -2.37
C HIS A 60 -14.07 15.81 -3.81
N ARG A 61 -13.70 16.92 -4.44
CA ARG A 61 -13.09 16.93 -5.77
C ARG A 61 -11.57 16.88 -5.64
N GLY A 62 -10.98 15.77 -6.08
CA GLY A 62 -9.53 15.57 -6.14
C GLY A 62 -8.98 15.60 -7.57
N PRO A 63 -7.65 15.50 -7.74
CA PRO A 63 -7.00 15.48 -9.05
C PRO A 63 -7.41 14.33 -9.97
N LEU A 64 -7.92 13.22 -9.41
CA LEU A 64 -8.37 12.03 -10.15
C LEU A 64 -9.89 11.94 -10.28
N GLY A 65 -10.62 13.00 -9.91
CA GLY A 65 -12.09 13.03 -9.93
C GLY A 65 -12.70 13.18 -8.55
N LEU A 66 -13.96 12.79 -8.42
CA LEU A 66 -14.65 12.78 -7.13
C LEU A 66 -14.20 11.57 -6.31
N ALA A 67 -13.99 11.80 -5.02
CA ALA A 67 -13.53 10.79 -4.07
C ALA A 67 -14.11 11.06 -2.69
N PHE A 68 -13.99 10.08 -1.79
CA PHE A 68 -14.29 10.24 -0.37
C PHE A 68 -13.16 9.60 0.44
N THR A 69 -12.85 10.15 1.61
CA THR A 69 -11.88 9.55 2.52
C THR A 69 -12.54 8.38 3.24
N GLY A 70 -12.17 7.15 2.86
CA GLY A 70 -12.73 5.93 3.45
C GLY A 70 -11.74 5.15 4.32
N ILE A 71 -10.46 5.46 4.23
CA ILE A 71 -9.41 4.70 4.91
C ILE A 71 -8.48 5.67 5.63
N VAL A 72 -8.18 5.39 6.88
CA VAL A 72 -7.18 6.10 7.68
C VAL A 72 -5.97 5.19 7.88
N ASP A 73 -4.81 5.63 7.41
CA ASP A 73 -3.55 4.89 7.49
C ASP A 73 -2.63 5.49 8.58
N GLY A 74 -2.41 4.76 9.68
CA GLY A 74 -1.42 5.11 10.71
C GLY A 74 -1.88 6.17 11.71
N ASP A 75 -0.98 7.10 12.07
CA ASP A 75 -1.13 8.16 13.11
C ASP A 75 -2.25 9.19 12.82
N TRP A 76 -3.34 8.80 12.15
CA TRP A 76 -4.50 9.67 11.84
C TRP A 76 -4.14 10.88 10.97
N THR A 77 -2.94 10.91 10.40
CA THR A 77 -2.40 12.06 9.67
C THR A 77 -2.66 11.97 8.17
N TRP A 78 -2.93 10.78 7.63
CA TRP A 78 -3.07 10.58 6.19
C TRP A 78 -4.33 9.80 5.86
N GLY A 79 -5.34 10.51 5.34
CA GLY A 79 -6.49 9.89 4.71
C GLY A 79 -6.10 9.29 3.36
N ILE A 80 -6.57 8.07 3.11
CA ILE A 80 -6.57 7.44 1.80
C ILE A 80 -7.98 7.59 1.23
N ASP A 81 -8.02 8.16 0.03
CA ASP A 81 -9.25 8.39 -0.69
C ASP A 81 -9.65 7.16 -1.48
N VAL A 82 -10.96 6.92 -1.53
CA VAL A 82 -11.60 5.91 -2.36
C VAL A 82 -12.28 6.62 -3.52
N LEU A 83 -11.92 6.23 -4.74
CA LEU A 83 -12.53 6.75 -5.97
C LEU A 83 -13.85 6.03 -6.24
N ALA A 84 -14.69 6.62 -7.10
CA ALA A 84 -15.98 6.05 -7.49
C ALA A 84 -15.87 4.61 -8.06
N ASP A 85 -14.76 4.30 -8.72
CA ASP A 85 -14.47 2.99 -9.30
C ASP A 85 -13.81 2.00 -8.32
N GLY A 86 -13.65 2.38 -7.05
CA GLY A 86 -13.13 1.53 -5.98
C GLY A 86 -11.60 1.49 -5.87
N ARG A 87 -10.87 2.17 -6.76
CA ARG A 87 -9.42 2.41 -6.59
C ARG A 87 -9.16 3.27 -5.36
N THR A 88 -7.98 3.12 -4.77
CA THR A 88 -7.53 3.99 -3.68
C THR A 88 -6.47 4.96 -4.19
N ALA A 89 -6.45 6.17 -3.65
CA ALA A 89 -5.50 7.19 -4.01
C ALA A 89 -5.06 8.01 -2.80
N MET A 90 -3.85 8.56 -2.86
CA MET A 90 -3.36 9.47 -1.84
C MET A 90 -2.31 10.43 -2.40
N GLY A 91 -2.11 11.54 -1.70
CA GLY A 91 -1.08 12.54 -2.01
C GLY A 91 -0.68 13.29 -0.74
N PRO A 92 0.01 12.64 0.22
CA PRO A 92 0.31 13.25 1.50
C PRO A 92 1.30 14.41 1.37
N GLY A 93 1.00 15.51 2.06
CA GLY A 93 1.89 16.67 2.20
C GLY A 93 2.24 17.33 0.86
N ARG A 94 3.47 17.11 0.39
CA ARG A 94 3.99 17.70 -0.86
C ARG A 94 4.12 16.69 -2.01
N TRP A 95 3.68 15.45 -1.80
CA TRP A 95 3.74 14.43 -2.83
C TRP A 95 2.57 14.56 -3.79
N SER A 96 2.80 14.21 -5.05
CA SER A 96 1.74 14.19 -6.05
C SER A 96 0.66 13.19 -5.68
N TYR A 97 -0.61 13.56 -5.88
CA TYR A 97 -1.74 12.65 -5.73
C TYR A 97 -1.70 11.55 -6.79
N ARG A 98 -1.78 10.28 -6.38
CA ARG A 98 -1.70 9.12 -7.28
C ARG A 98 -2.59 7.97 -6.81
N VAL A 99 -2.98 7.12 -7.74
CA VAL A 99 -3.59 5.82 -7.43
C VAL A 99 -2.53 4.92 -6.79
N ILE A 100 -2.84 4.35 -5.63
CA ILE A 100 -1.94 3.45 -4.91
C ILE A 100 -2.39 1.99 -5.03
N ASP A 101 -3.68 1.72 -4.89
CA ASP A 101 -4.25 0.38 -5.06
C ASP A 101 -5.29 0.37 -6.18
N ARG A 102 -5.36 -0.74 -6.91
CA ARG A 102 -6.38 -0.93 -7.95
C ARG A 102 -7.78 -1.10 -7.37
N THR A 103 -7.85 -1.52 -6.11
CA THR A 103 -9.07 -1.80 -5.35
C THR A 103 -8.73 -1.83 -3.86
N VAL A 104 -9.69 -1.53 -3.00
CA VAL A 104 -9.60 -1.78 -1.55
C VAL A 104 -9.26 -3.24 -1.22
N ASP A 105 -9.84 -4.20 -1.94
CA ASP A 105 -9.56 -5.64 -1.73
C ASP A 105 -8.08 -5.98 -1.95
N GLN A 106 -7.48 -5.55 -3.05
CA GLN A 106 -6.05 -5.75 -3.31
C GLN A 106 -5.16 -5.16 -2.21
N ARG A 107 -5.54 -4.02 -1.63
CA ARG A 107 -4.84 -3.45 -0.47
C ARG A 107 -4.88 -4.40 0.73
N LEU A 108 -6.05 -4.96 1.04
CA LEU A 108 -6.23 -5.92 2.12
C LEU A 108 -5.41 -7.19 1.89
N GLU A 109 -5.43 -7.72 0.67
CA GLU A 109 -4.64 -8.88 0.27
C GLU A 109 -3.13 -8.62 0.41
N SER A 110 -2.67 -7.44 0.00
CA SER A 110 -1.27 -7.04 0.19
C SER A 110 -0.86 -6.98 1.67
N HIS A 111 -1.73 -6.44 2.52
CA HIS A 111 -1.47 -6.42 3.96
C HIS A 111 -1.51 -7.81 4.58
N ALA A 112 -2.43 -8.68 4.15
CA ALA A 112 -2.49 -10.07 4.60
C ALA A 112 -1.21 -10.84 4.20
N MET A 113 -0.70 -10.60 2.99
CA MET A 113 0.59 -11.10 2.53
C MET A 113 1.73 -10.62 3.43
N LEU A 114 1.79 -9.32 3.74
CA LEU A 114 2.81 -8.77 4.62
C LEU A 114 2.74 -9.40 6.02
N VAL A 115 1.56 -9.55 6.61
CA VAL A 115 1.38 -10.22 7.92
C VAL A 115 1.91 -11.64 7.88
N THR A 116 1.59 -12.39 6.83
CA THR A 116 2.01 -13.78 6.65
C THR A 116 3.53 -13.93 6.72
N VAL A 117 4.26 -13.06 6.01
CA VAL A 117 5.73 -13.14 5.87
C VAL A 117 6.50 -12.24 6.85
N SER A 118 5.81 -11.40 7.63
CA SER A 118 6.45 -10.40 8.50
C SER A 118 7.40 -11.00 9.55
N GLY A 119 7.13 -12.25 9.97
CA GLY A 119 7.97 -13.00 10.89
C GLY A 119 9.08 -13.83 10.23
N TRP A 120 9.26 -13.72 8.91
CA TRP A 120 10.31 -14.45 8.19
C TRP A 120 11.63 -13.66 8.23
N PHE A 121 12.74 -14.34 7.98
CA PHE A 121 14.02 -13.68 7.76
C PHE A 121 13.93 -12.85 6.49
N HIS A 122 14.47 -11.64 6.50
CA HIS A 122 14.38 -10.78 5.34
C HIS A 122 15.57 -9.84 5.15
N ARG A 123 15.78 -9.46 3.90
CA ARG A 123 16.67 -8.38 3.50
C ARG A 123 15.88 -7.31 2.79
N THR A 124 16.25 -6.06 3.06
CA THR A 124 15.60 -4.89 2.50
C THR A 124 16.58 -4.14 1.60
N PHE A 125 16.10 -3.73 0.44
CA PHE A 125 16.82 -2.91 -0.52
C PHE A 125 16.00 -1.68 -0.86
N THR A 126 16.71 -0.62 -1.23
CA THR A 126 16.11 0.60 -1.78
C THR A 126 16.39 0.65 -3.27
N CYS A 127 15.35 0.88 -4.06
CA CYS A 127 15.44 1.09 -5.50
C CYS A 127 14.88 2.47 -5.83
N TYR A 128 15.53 3.19 -6.75
CA TYR A 128 15.07 4.49 -7.23
C TYR A 128 14.64 4.36 -8.69
N THR A 129 13.52 4.96 -9.04
CA THR A 129 13.07 5.03 -10.44
C THR A 129 12.72 6.46 -10.81
N PRO A 130 12.74 6.81 -12.11
CA PRO A 130 12.05 7.99 -12.55
C PRO A 130 10.60 7.96 -12.08
N ARG A 131 10.04 9.15 -11.90
CA ARG A 131 8.65 9.30 -11.48
C ARG A 131 7.69 8.52 -12.38
N ASP A 132 6.72 7.84 -11.78
CA ASP A 132 5.67 7.06 -12.45
C ASP A 132 6.20 5.85 -13.24
N VAL A 133 7.44 5.42 -12.97
CA VAL A 133 8.06 4.22 -13.54
C VAL A 133 8.18 3.14 -12.48
N VAL A 134 7.49 2.02 -12.70
CA VAL A 134 7.60 0.83 -11.85
C VAL A 134 8.94 0.13 -12.10
N PRO A 135 9.65 -0.34 -11.06
CA PRO A 135 10.86 -1.13 -11.21
C PRO A 135 10.61 -2.38 -12.07
N VAL A 136 11.47 -2.62 -13.05
CA VAL A 136 11.44 -3.88 -13.81
C VAL A 136 12.10 -4.96 -12.97
N VAL A 137 11.48 -6.14 -12.91
CA VAL A 137 11.96 -7.26 -12.10
C VAL A 137 12.18 -8.47 -13.00
N ASP A 138 13.31 -9.16 -12.86
CA ASP A 138 13.57 -10.41 -13.58
C ASP A 138 12.74 -11.55 -12.96
N GLU A 139 11.47 -11.63 -13.35
CA GLU A 139 10.51 -12.59 -12.79
C GLU A 139 10.94 -14.06 -12.97
N ARG A 140 11.87 -14.37 -13.90
CA ARG A 140 12.42 -15.72 -14.07
C ARG A 140 13.21 -16.20 -12.85
N ARG A 141 13.63 -15.27 -11.99
CA ARG A 141 14.38 -15.52 -10.75
C ARG A 141 13.50 -15.41 -9.51
N LEU A 142 12.21 -15.15 -9.69
CA LEU A 142 11.26 -14.98 -8.60
C LEU A 142 10.29 -16.14 -8.48
N PRO A 143 9.70 -16.31 -7.29
CA PRO A 143 8.49 -17.11 -7.12
C PRO A 143 7.35 -16.69 -8.06
N ARG A 144 6.27 -17.46 -8.03
CA ARG A 144 5.06 -17.09 -8.78
C ARG A 144 4.50 -15.77 -8.25
N ARG A 145 4.09 -14.89 -9.16
CA ARG A 145 3.41 -13.63 -8.82
C ARG A 145 2.07 -13.91 -8.14
N VAL A 146 1.67 -13.05 -7.20
CA VAL A 146 0.38 -13.09 -6.50
C VAL A 146 -0.49 -11.95 -7.05
N PRO A 147 -1.38 -12.22 -8.03
CA PRO A 147 -2.15 -11.19 -8.69
C PRO A 147 -3.05 -10.41 -7.75
N GLU A 148 -3.60 -11.05 -6.73
CA GLU A 148 -4.60 -10.52 -5.79
C GLU A 148 -4.00 -9.39 -4.93
N ALA A 149 -2.76 -9.55 -4.47
CA ALA A 149 -2.00 -8.60 -3.66
C ALA A 149 -1.20 -7.58 -4.48
N THR A 150 -1.11 -7.74 -5.80
CA THR A 150 -0.32 -6.87 -6.68
C THR A 150 -1.18 -5.74 -7.26
N GLY A 151 -0.70 -4.50 -7.11
CA GLY A 151 -1.31 -3.26 -7.60
C GLY A 151 -0.29 -2.25 -8.16
N PRO A 152 -0.73 -1.00 -8.40
CA PRO A 152 0.10 0.05 -8.98
C PRO A 152 1.37 0.38 -8.18
N THR A 153 1.27 0.42 -6.85
CA THR A 153 2.39 0.80 -5.97
C THR A 153 2.98 -0.36 -5.20
N GLU A 154 2.52 -1.59 -5.45
CA GLU A 154 2.96 -2.76 -4.71
C GLU A 154 2.88 -4.03 -5.56
N SER A 155 3.92 -4.86 -5.53
CA SER A 155 3.97 -6.13 -6.24
C SER A 155 4.47 -7.25 -5.34
N TRP A 156 3.83 -8.41 -5.45
CA TRP A 156 4.09 -9.57 -4.62
C TRP A 156 4.37 -10.83 -5.44
N TRP A 157 5.33 -11.61 -4.96
CA TRP A 157 5.63 -12.96 -5.43
C TRP A 157 5.79 -13.88 -4.22
N LEU A 158 5.24 -15.10 -4.30
CA LEU A 158 5.26 -16.07 -3.20
C LEU A 158 5.43 -17.50 -3.75
N ASP A 159 6.29 -18.25 -3.08
CA ASP A 159 6.33 -19.72 -3.13
C ASP A 159 6.24 -20.20 -1.68
N ASP A 160 5.04 -20.63 -1.28
CA ASP A 160 4.78 -21.01 0.10
C ASP A 160 5.42 -22.37 0.47
N ASP A 161 5.60 -23.24 -0.53
CA ASP A 161 6.25 -24.54 -0.36
C ASP A 161 7.76 -24.34 -0.12
N ALA A 162 8.41 -23.51 -0.95
CA ALA A 162 9.81 -23.14 -0.77
C ALA A 162 10.04 -22.20 0.43
N GLY A 163 8.98 -21.56 0.93
CA GLY A 163 9.04 -20.59 2.02
C GLY A 163 9.80 -19.32 1.61
N VAL A 164 9.54 -18.82 0.40
CA VAL A 164 10.19 -17.63 -0.18
C VAL A 164 9.11 -16.63 -0.63
N ALA A 165 9.28 -15.36 -0.27
CA ALA A 165 8.42 -14.29 -0.76
C ALA A 165 9.23 -13.05 -1.15
N VAL A 166 8.72 -12.28 -2.09
CA VAL A 166 9.31 -11.02 -2.54
C VAL A 166 8.24 -9.95 -2.62
N GLN A 167 8.57 -8.77 -2.13
CA GLN A 167 7.73 -7.58 -2.15
C GLN A 167 8.50 -6.43 -2.79
N ALA A 168 7.86 -5.72 -3.70
CA ALA A 168 8.30 -4.42 -4.18
C ALA A 168 7.21 -3.39 -3.86
N GLN A 169 7.51 -2.39 -3.03
CA GLN A 169 6.54 -1.42 -2.52
C GLN A 169 7.06 0.00 -2.76
N LEU A 170 6.26 0.87 -3.37
CA LEU A 170 6.55 2.30 -3.44
C LEU A 170 6.44 2.89 -2.03
N SER A 171 7.55 3.36 -1.47
CA SER A 171 7.60 3.90 -0.11
C SER A 171 7.58 5.42 -0.06
N ALA A 172 8.03 6.10 -1.12
CA ALA A 172 7.91 7.55 -1.27
C ALA A 172 7.94 7.95 -2.74
N TRP A 173 7.24 9.03 -3.10
CA TRP A 173 7.21 9.55 -4.47
C TRP A 173 7.31 11.08 -4.50
N PRO A 174 8.45 11.65 -4.05
CA PRO A 174 8.72 13.07 -4.23
C PRO A 174 8.69 13.46 -5.71
N ASN A 175 8.67 14.77 -5.99
CA ASN A 175 8.38 15.28 -7.34
C ASN A 175 9.40 14.86 -8.42
N ASP A 176 10.63 14.50 -8.04
CA ASP A 176 11.75 14.21 -8.92
C ASP A 176 11.94 12.72 -9.24
N ARG A 177 11.58 11.83 -8.30
CA ARG A 177 11.79 10.38 -8.43
C ARG A 177 10.88 9.59 -7.52
N ASP A 178 10.70 8.32 -7.85
CA ASP A 178 10.01 7.37 -7.01
C ASP A 178 11.04 6.53 -6.23
N VAL A 179 10.72 6.24 -4.97
CA VAL A 179 11.53 5.44 -4.04
C VAL A 179 10.77 4.19 -3.69
N TRP A 180 11.38 3.05 -3.98
CA TRP A 180 10.82 1.73 -3.77
C TRP A 180 11.59 0.99 -2.68
N THR A 181 10.84 0.37 -1.77
CA THR A 181 11.35 -0.61 -0.82
C THR A 181 11.15 -2.00 -1.41
N ILE A 182 12.24 -2.75 -1.52
CA ILE A 182 12.23 -4.13 -1.98
C ILE A 182 12.58 -5.03 -0.81
N ARG A 183 11.77 -6.07 -0.56
CA ARG A 183 12.02 -7.03 0.51
C ARG A 183 12.03 -8.45 -0.03
N TYR A 184 13.07 -9.19 0.34
CA TYR A 184 13.16 -10.63 0.08
C TYR A 184 13.02 -11.37 1.41
N PHE A 185 12.04 -12.27 1.51
CA PHE A 185 11.68 -13.00 2.72
C PHE A 185 11.95 -14.49 2.56
N THR A 186 12.45 -15.14 3.61
CA THR A 186 12.63 -16.59 3.65
C THR A 186 12.36 -17.18 5.03
N ARG A 187 11.90 -18.43 5.09
CA ARG A 187 11.74 -19.15 6.35
C ARG A 187 13.07 -19.54 7.00
N ALA A 188 14.13 -19.77 6.21
CA ALA A 188 15.47 -20.09 6.72
C ALA A 188 16.49 -18.98 6.46
N PRO A 189 17.37 -18.64 7.44
CA PRO A 189 18.36 -17.57 7.29
C PRO A 189 19.35 -17.78 6.14
N ALA A 190 19.74 -19.02 5.84
CA ALA A 190 20.71 -19.29 4.77
C ALA A 190 20.17 -18.86 3.39
N GLN A 191 18.88 -19.09 3.13
CA GLN A 191 18.24 -18.75 1.86
C GLN A 191 18.19 -17.23 1.61
N VAL A 192 18.08 -16.43 2.66
CA VAL A 192 18.07 -14.97 2.53
C VAL A 192 19.45 -14.41 2.19
N ALA A 193 20.51 -15.14 2.54
CA ALA A 193 21.88 -14.72 2.30
C ALA A 193 22.22 -14.66 0.81
N ASP A 194 21.54 -15.49 0.02
CA ASP A 194 21.66 -15.58 -1.44
C ASP A 194 20.80 -14.54 -2.18
N ALA A 195 20.00 -13.76 -1.46
CA ALA A 195 19.17 -12.70 -2.05
C ALA A 195 20.03 -11.66 -2.75
N ASN A 196 19.80 -11.50 -4.06
CA ASN A 196 20.60 -10.62 -4.91
C ASN A 196 19.79 -9.40 -5.36
N PRO A 197 20.26 -8.15 -5.14
CA PRO A 197 19.58 -6.95 -5.60
C PRO A 197 19.44 -6.86 -7.13
N VAL A 198 20.25 -7.61 -7.89
CA VAL A 198 20.24 -7.67 -9.37
C VAL A 198 18.92 -8.24 -9.93
N VAL A 199 18.06 -8.82 -9.09
CA VAL A 199 16.71 -9.24 -9.51
C VAL A 199 15.83 -8.03 -9.91
N PHE A 200 16.17 -6.81 -9.46
CA PHE A 200 15.40 -5.58 -9.73
C PHE A 200 16.20 -4.69 -10.68
N GLY A 201 15.86 -4.78 -11.97
CA GLY A 201 16.48 -4.04 -13.06
C GLY A 201 15.78 -2.73 -13.36
N ALA A 202 15.83 -1.75 -12.46
CA ALA A 202 15.71 -0.37 -12.91
C ALA A 202 17.03 -0.04 -13.63
N THR A 203 17.06 -0.21 -14.95
CA THR A 203 18.24 -0.07 -15.85
C THR A 203 18.93 1.29 -15.83
N ILE A 204 18.54 2.21 -14.94
CA ILE A 204 19.02 3.59 -14.92
C ILE A 204 19.48 4.02 -13.50
N HIS A 205 19.10 3.32 -12.41
CA HIS A 205 19.45 3.73 -11.04
C HIS A 205 19.63 2.53 -10.07
N GLU A 206 20.56 2.68 -9.14
CA GLU A 206 21.10 1.63 -8.28
C GLU A 206 20.04 1.06 -7.30
N THR A 207 19.91 -0.27 -7.29
CA THR A 207 19.31 -1.00 -6.16
C THR A 207 20.39 -1.23 -5.12
N VAL A 208 20.25 -0.59 -3.96
CA VAL A 208 21.25 -0.64 -2.87
C VAL A 208 20.66 -1.27 -1.62
N PRO A 209 21.48 -1.94 -0.78
CA PRO A 209 20.98 -2.41 0.50
C PRO A 209 20.46 -1.25 1.36
N ALA A 210 19.30 -1.43 1.99
CA ALA A 210 18.74 -0.42 2.88
C ALA A 210 19.51 -0.40 4.21
N LEU A 211 19.65 0.79 4.79
CA LEU A 211 20.28 0.99 6.12
C LEU A 211 19.26 0.96 7.27
N TRP A 212 17.97 0.99 6.93
CA TRP A 212 16.86 0.99 7.87
C TRP A 212 15.82 -0.03 7.44
N CYS A 213 15.39 -0.88 8.36
CA CYS A 213 14.27 -1.79 8.13
C CYS A 213 12.98 -1.17 8.65
N THR A 214 12.11 -0.72 7.75
CA THR A 214 10.79 -0.17 8.12
C THR A 214 9.86 -1.21 8.76
N LEU A 215 10.03 -2.50 8.45
CA LEU A 215 9.25 -3.59 9.05
C LEU A 215 9.67 -3.90 10.49
N CYS A 216 10.98 -3.85 10.77
CA CYS A 216 11.58 -4.12 12.08
C CYS A 216 11.77 -2.85 12.94
N SER A 217 11.58 -1.66 12.34
CA SER A 217 11.76 -0.34 12.97
C SER A 217 13.15 -0.13 13.61
N HIS A 218 14.22 -0.57 12.95
CA HIS A 218 15.59 -0.34 13.41
C HIS A 218 16.61 -0.21 12.26
N LEU A 219 17.82 0.27 12.60
CA LEU A 219 18.97 0.29 11.71
C LEU A 219 19.48 -1.14 11.46
N VAL A 220 19.82 -1.44 10.22
CA VAL A 220 20.40 -2.72 9.80
C VAL A 220 21.75 -2.47 9.14
N GLU A 221 22.69 -3.39 9.32
CA GLU A 221 23.93 -3.36 8.53
C GLU A 221 23.59 -3.45 7.04
N PRO A 222 24.34 -2.79 6.14
CA PRO A 222 24.10 -2.87 4.70
C PRO A 222 24.12 -4.33 4.23
N GLY A 223 22.98 -4.82 3.72
CA GLY A 223 22.83 -6.21 3.25
C GLY A 223 22.64 -7.22 4.39
N GLY A 224 22.50 -6.74 5.63
CA GLY A 224 22.20 -7.54 6.80
C GLY A 224 20.80 -8.14 6.75
N THR A 225 20.68 -9.32 7.36
CA THR A 225 19.40 -10.02 7.51
C THR A 225 18.69 -9.52 8.77
N CYS A 226 17.45 -9.04 8.64
CA CYS A 226 16.55 -8.84 9.77
C CYS A 226 15.65 -10.05 9.99
N HIS A 227 15.15 -10.20 11.20
CA HIS A 227 14.01 -11.05 11.54
C HIS A 227 13.23 -10.36 12.64
N ARG A 228 11.92 -10.21 12.45
CA ARG A 228 11.02 -9.70 13.49
C ARG A 228 10.46 -10.89 14.27
N PRO A 229 10.78 -11.07 15.57
CA PRO A 229 10.10 -12.05 16.39
C PRO A 229 8.61 -11.72 16.37
N ARG A 230 7.75 -12.72 16.10
CA ARG A 230 6.31 -12.55 16.32
C ARG A 230 6.11 -12.27 17.81
N LEU A 231 5.48 -11.14 18.13
CA LEU A 231 4.97 -10.84 19.47
C LEU A 231 3.77 -11.72 19.76
#